data_AF-A0A347UDQ3-F1
#
_entry.id   AF-A0A347UDQ3-F1
#
_cell.length_a   1.000
_cell.length_b   1.000
_cell.length_c   1.000
_cell.angle_alpha   90.00
_cell.angle_beta   90.00
_cell.angle_gamma   90.00
#
_symmetry.space_group_name_H-M   'P 1'
#
loop_
_entity.id
_entity.type
_entity.pdbx_description
1 polymer ?
#
loop_
_entity_poly.entity_id
_entity_poly.type
_entity_poly.pdbx_seq_one_letter_code
_entity_poly.pdbx_strand_id
1 'polypeptide(L)'
;MNEDGNKTVFSLGEYIIGGANVEITLGEFNDLRQSRDIIRALRDIEDLFALVVTAFTELEKFLLSSSVVYLTDPFVEENDMERFFDRFRDTLNLHLLSLFTAARAYEEQTCQRIKEIYKANSEFKYNPKPDFSFSFDNSFEYRVMYGLRNHCLHAQLPIDGFTFGRSGQWQDGTPTWNKPSRSRITINPYFSAREIIESRINKKVRDEVEKLDLGKLDMKYLLRNYIAQLSIIHGKIRSKTENVLGEALKKLFAAQEKLSSEENNEEIRNLSLWKQVNGKLIDRIYIEPSRLDRVVTLRKRWTSLNYINRAYISSETILIKDTYPNDGADVYITK
;
A
#
# COMPACT_ATOMS: atom_id res chain seq x y z
N MET A 1 13.08 -48.17 -8.93
CA MET A 1 13.08 -48.95 -7.67
C MET A 1 14.15 -48.34 -6.79
N ASN A 2 13.76 -47.71 -5.68
CA ASN A 2 14.72 -47.30 -4.65
C ASN A 2 14.75 -48.42 -3.60
N GLU A 3 15.88 -48.62 -2.94
CA GLU A 3 16.22 -49.79 -2.12
C GLU A 3 15.38 -50.01 -0.84
N ASP A 4 14.35 -49.19 -0.61
CA ASP A 4 13.25 -49.49 0.30
C ASP A 4 11.96 -49.52 -0.54
N GLY A 5 11.23 -50.65 -0.52
CA GLY A 5 10.03 -50.95 -1.32
C GLY A 5 8.80 -50.05 -1.12
N ASN A 6 8.99 -48.77 -0.82
CA ASN A 6 7.96 -47.78 -0.63
C ASN A 6 7.49 -47.21 -1.98
N LYS A 7 6.26 -47.53 -2.39
CA LYS A 7 5.63 -46.95 -3.59
C LYS A 7 5.21 -45.51 -3.29
N THR A 8 5.92 -44.55 -3.87
CA THR A 8 5.54 -43.12 -3.82
C THR A 8 4.77 -42.75 -5.07
N VAL A 9 3.60 -42.13 -4.89
CA VAL A 9 2.72 -41.66 -5.97
C VAL A 9 2.49 -40.16 -5.78
N PHE A 10 2.55 -39.41 -6.87
CA PHE A 10 2.20 -37.99 -6.90
C PHE A 10 0.97 -37.81 -7.75
N SER A 11 0.04 -36.98 -7.32
CA SER A 11 -1.17 -36.75 -8.09
C SER A 11 -1.67 -35.32 -8.02
N LEU A 12 -2.39 -34.94 -9.06
CA LEU A 12 -3.13 -33.70 -9.21
C LEU A 12 -4.60 -34.04 -9.08
N GLY A 13 -5.33 -33.39 -8.18
CA GLY A 13 -6.73 -33.72 -7.99
C GLY A 13 -7.58 -32.63 -7.39
N GLU A 14 -8.88 -32.86 -7.40
CA GLU A 14 -9.87 -32.02 -6.72
C GLU A 14 -10.26 -32.65 -5.38
N TYR A 15 -10.12 -31.88 -4.30
CA TYR A 15 -10.43 -32.37 -2.96
C TYR A 15 -11.94 -32.28 -2.65
N ILE A 16 -12.74 -32.98 -3.43
CA ILE A 16 -14.18 -33.16 -3.24
C ILE A 16 -14.54 -34.65 -3.40
N ILE A 17 -15.70 -35.06 -2.89
CA ILE A 17 -16.19 -36.43 -3.08
C ILE A 17 -16.46 -36.64 -4.57
N GLY A 18 -15.80 -37.63 -5.17
CA GLY A 18 -15.93 -37.94 -6.59
C GLY A 18 -15.20 -36.96 -7.51
N GLY A 19 -14.25 -36.18 -7.00
CA GLY A 19 -13.44 -35.27 -7.81
C GLY A 19 -12.26 -35.94 -8.50
N ALA A 20 -11.77 -35.27 -9.55
CA ALA A 20 -10.77 -35.79 -10.46
C ALA A 20 -9.46 -36.10 -9.73
N ASN A 21 -8.74 -37.12 -10.17
CA ASN A 21 -7.41 -37.43 -9.66
C ASN A 21 -6.53 -38.05 -10.74
N VAL A 22 -5.48 -37.33 -11.12
CA VAL A 22 -4.55 -37.68 -12.19
C VAL A 22 -3.18 -37.91 -11.61
N GLU A 23 -2.56 -39.05 -11.90
CA GLU A 23 -1.17 -39.29 -11.53
C GLU A 23 -0.24 -38.33 -12.31
N ILE A 24 0.70 -37.72 -11.61
CA ILE A 24 1.69 -36.80 -12.18
C ILE A 24 3.09 -37.25 -11.81
N THR A 25 4.06 -36.81 -12.60
CA THR A 25 5.48 -37.04 -12.31
C THR A 25 5.95 -36.22 -11.11
N LEU A 26 7.04 -36.66 -10.46
CA LEU A 26 7.73 -35.87 -9.42
C LEU A 26 8.15 -34.49 -9.95
N GLY A 27 8.55 -34.40 -11.23
CA GLY A 27 8.90 -33.15 -11.89
C GLY A 27 7.72 -32.18 -11.96
N GLU A 28 6.59 -32.63 -12.49
CA GLU A 28 5.34 -31.85 -12.53
C GLU A 28 4.89 -31.43 -11.12
N PHE A 29 4.94 -32.34 -10.15
CA PHE A 29 4.59 -32.03 -8.76
C PHE A 29 5.44 -30.89 -8.19
N ASN A 30 6.76 -30.94 -8.38
CA ASN A 30 7.68 -29.93 -7.90
C ASN A 30 7.49 -28.58 -8.61
N ASP A 31 7.26 -28.61 -9.92
CA ASP A 31 7.04 -27.42 -10.75
C ASP A 31 5.75 -26.68 -10.36
N LEU A 32 4.66 -27.42 -10.14
CA LEU A 32 3.39 -26.84 -9.70
C LEU A 32 3.48 -26.30 -8.27
N ARG A 33 4.19 -27.01 -7.37
CA ARG A 33 4.49 -26.52 -6.02
C ARG A 33 5.27 -25.20 -6.05
N GLN A 34 6.33 -25.13 -6.85
CA GLN A 34 7.13 -23.90 -7.00
C GLN A 34 6.28 -22.75 -7.55
N SER A 35 5.47 -23.02 -8.59
CA SER A 35 4.58 -22.02 -9.19
C SER A 35 3.58 -21.45 -8.17
N ARG A 36 2.98 -22.33 -7.35
CA ARG A 36 2.10 -21.92 -6.24
C ARG A 36 2.84 -21.05 -5.24
N ASP A 37 4.05 -21.44 -4.83
CA ASP A 37 4.86 -20.71 -3.84
C ASP A 37 5.23 -19.31 -4.36
N ILE A 38 5.57 -19.17 -5.64
CA ILE A 38 5.85 -17.89 -6.31
C ILE A 38 4.62 -16.98 -6.26
N ILE A 39 3.46 -17.47 -6.71
CA ILE A 39 2.22 -16.67 -6.73
C ILE A 39 1.83 -16.22 -5.33
N ARG A 40 1.96 -17.12 -4.34
CA ARG A 40 1.72 -16.78 -2.93
C ARG A 40 2.64 -15.65 -2.48
N ALA A 41 3.95 -15.76 -2.72
CA ALA A 41 4.91 -14.75 -2.32
C ALA A 41 4.63 -13.39 -2.99
N LEU A 42 4.27 -13.39 -4.28
CA LEU A 42 3.91 -12.18 -5.01
C LEU A 42 2.62 -11.55 -4.49
N ARG A 43 1.59 -12.35 -4.21
CA ARG A 43 0.36 -11.87 -3.60
C ARG A 43 0.62 -11.25 -2.23
N ASP A 44 1.45 -11.88 -1.40
CA ASP A 44 1.80 -11.35 -0.09
C ASP A 44 2.50 -9.98 -0.20
N ILE A 45 3.32 -9.75 -1.25
CA ILE A 45 3.91 -8.42 -1.54
C ILE A 45 2.82 -7.39 -1.88
N GLU A 46 1.84 -7.77 -2.69
CA GLU A 46 0.71 -6.91 -3.06
C GLU A 46 -0.17 -6.57 -1.85
N ASP A 47 -0.45 -7.55 -0.99
CA ASP A 47 -1.21 -7.35 0.25
C ASP A 47 -0.45 -6.44 1.24
N LEU A 48 0.87 -6.57 1.34
CA LEU A 48 1.69 -5.66 2.16
C LEU A 48 1.64 -4.22 1.64
N PHE A 49 1.72 -4.03 0.33
CA PHE A 49 1.59 -2.69 -0.26
C PHE A 49 0.18 -2.12 -0.07
N ALA A 50 -0.85 -2.97 -0.15
CA ALA A 50 -2.23 -2.60 0.16
C ALA A 50 -2.40 -2.03 1.58
N LEU A 51 -1.68 -2.58 2.57
CA LEU A 51 -1.68 -2.06 3.94
C LEU A 51 -1.11 -0.64 4.00
N VAL A 52 -0.01 -0.37 3.28
CA VAL A 52 0.59 0.98 3.21
C VAL A 52 -0.40 1.97 2.61
N VAL A 53 -1.00 1.62 1.48
CA VAL A 53 -1.94 2.50 0.78
C VAL A 53 -3.18 2.75 1.61
N THR A 54 -3.72 1.71 2.25
CA THR A 54 -4.88 1.84 3.14
C THR A 54 -4.55 2.78 4.30
N ALA A 55 -3.43 2.57 5.01
CA ALA A 55 -3.03 3.43 6.13
C ALA A 55 -2.87 4.90 5.71
N PHE A 56 -2.25 5.15 4.55
CA PHE A 56 -2.13 6.49 3.99
C PHE A 56 -3.50 7.10 3.62
N THR A 57 -4.37 6.31 2.99
CA THR A 57 -5.70 6.77 2.57
C THR A 57 -6.56 7.13 3.78
N GLU A 58 -6.52 6.33 4.84
CA GLU A 58 -7.23 6.61 6.09
C GLU A 58 -6.71 7.88 6.76
N LEU A 59 -5.40 8.13 6.72
CA LEU A 59 -4.82 9.39 7.20
C LEU A 59 -5.36 10.59 6.40
N GLU A 60 -5.36 10.54 5.07
CA GLU A 60 -5.86 11.63 4.23
C GLU A 60 -7.38 11.87 4.44
N LYS A 61 -8.16 10.79 4.53
CA LYS A 61 -9.60 10.88 4.86
C LYS A 61 -9.82 11.53 6.22
N PHE A 62 -9.03 11.16 7.23
CA PHE A 62 -9.11 11.74 8.57
C PHE A 62 -8.83 13.25 8.56
N LEU A 63 -7.83 13.72 7.80
CA LEU A 63 -7.55 15.15 7.67
C LEU A 63 -8.73 15.90 7.00
N LEU A 64 -9.33 15.31 5.97
CA LEU A 64 -10.49 15.89 5.29
C LEU A 64 -11.72 15.93 6.18
N SER A 65 -12.07 14.81 6.84
CA SER A 65 -13.23 14.75 7.75
C SER A 65 -13.06 15.69 8.94
N SER A 66 -11.86 15.79 9.50
CA SER A 66 -11.55 16.75 10.57
C SER A 66 -11.71 18.19 10.12
N SER A 67 -11.40 18.50 8.85
CA SER A 67 -11.61 19.85 8.29
C SER A 67 -13.09 20.20 8.19
N VAL A 68 -13.94 19.21 7.86
CA VAL A 68 -15.40 19.38 7.84
C VAL A 68 -15.93 19.59 9.25
N VAL A 69 -15.54 18.75 10.21
CA VAL A 69 -15.96 18.91 11.62
C VAL A 69 -15.58 20.29 12.14
N TYR A 70 -14.34 20.73 11.90
CA TYR A 70 -13.88 22.06 12.31
C TYR A 70 -14.68 23.22 11.69
N LEU A 71 -15.20 23.04 10.47
CA LEU A 71 -16.05 24.05 9.81
C LEU A 71 -17.46 24.08 10.41
N THR A 72 -18.03 22.93 10.75
CA THR A 72 -19.45 22.79 11.08
C THR A 72 -19.75 22.80 12.57
N ASP A 73 -18.78 22.43 13.40
CA ASP A 73 -18.97 22.32 14.85
C ASP A 73 -18.92 23.72 15.48
N PRO A 74 -19.96 24.13 16.23
CA PRO A 74 -20.02 25.44 16.86
C PRO A 74 -19.08 25.61 18.07
N PHE A 75 -18.47 24.54 18.61
CA PHE A 75 -17.57 24.57 19.78
C PHE A 75 -18.10 25.45 20.94
N VAL A 76 -19.30 25.12 21.44
CA VAL A 76 -20.09 25.99 22.32
C VAL A 76 -19.57 26.02 23.76
N GLU A 77 -19.03 24.90 24.27
CA GLU A 77 -18.50 24.84 25.63
C GLU A 77 -17.06 25.39 25.70
N GLU A 78 -16.70 25.92 26.88
CA GLU A 78 -15.42 26.59 27.17
C GLU A 78 -14.16 25.77 26.81
N ASN A 79 -14.28 24.44 26.68
CA ASN A 79 -13.17 23.52 26.39
C ASN A 79 -13.39 22.62 25.15
N ASP A 80 -14.46 22.82 24.37
CA ASP A 80 -14.77 21.93 23.24
C ASP A 80 -13.68 21.93 22.18
N MET A 81 -13.12 23.11 21.90
CA MET A 81 -12.06 23.28 20.91
C MET A 81 -10.75 22.60 21.36
N GLU A 82 -10.38 22.73 22.64
CA GLU A 82 -9.19 22.06 23.19
C GLU A 82 -9.35 20.54 23.15
N ARG A 83 -10.51 20.01 23.61
CA ARG A 83 -10.83 18.58 23.53
C ARG A 83 -10.84 18.06 22.09
N PHE A 84 -11.27 18.86 21.13
CA PHE A 84 -11.18 18.51 19.71
C PHE A 84 -9.71 18.44 19.24
N PHE A 85 -8.88 19.42 19.60
CA PHE A 85 -7.47 19.45 19.25
C PHE A 85 -6.67 18.30 19.86
N ASP A 86 -6.95 17.93 21.11
CA ASP A 86 -6.30 16.78 21.76
C ASP A 86 -6.67 15.47 21.07
N ARG A 87 -7.97 15.23 20.86
CA ARG A 87 -8.44 14.04 20.12
C ARG A 87 -7.90 13.99 18.70
N PHE A 88 -7.81 15.14 18.04
CA PHE A 88 -7.22 15.25 16.71
C PHE A 88 -5.74 14.85 16.72
N ARG A 89 -4.96 15.35 17.68
CA ARG A 89 -3.53 15.00 17.84
C ARG A 89 -3.36 13.49 18.05
N ASP A 90 -4.11 12.90 18.97
CA ASP A 90 -4.01 11.48 19.28
C ASP A 90 -4.35 10.59 18.08
N THR A 91 -5.44 10.92 17.39
CA THR A 91 -5.89 10.18 16.21
C THR A 91 -4.91 10.34 15.06
N LEU A 92 -4.35 11.54 14.87
CA LEU A 92 -3.32 11.78 13.85
C LEU A 92 -2.05 10.95 14.13
N ASN A 93 -1.61 10.90 15.38
CA ASN A 93 -0.49 10.06 15.78
C ASN A 93 -0.75 8.58 15.51
N LEU A 94 -1.95 8.09 15.82
CA LEU A 94 -2.34 6.70 15.52
C LEU A 94 -2.26 6.40 14.01
N HIS A 95 -2.74 7.30 13.16
CA HIS A 95 -2.65 7.14 11.70
C HIS A 95 -1.19 7.15 11.21
N LEU A 96 -0.35 8.04 11.74
CA LEU A 96 1.08 8.08 11.42
C LEU A 96 1.80 6.80 11.83
N LEU A 97 1.58 6.31 13.06
CA LEU A 97 2.15 5.06 13.54
C LEU A 97 1.69 3.86 12.71
N SER A 98 0.41 3.83 12.33
CA SER A 98 -0.14 2.77 11.46
C SER A 98 0.54 2.77 10.10
N LEU A 99 0.73 3.94 9.49
CA LEU A 99 1.42 4.08 8.21
C LEU A 99 2.90 3.68 8.32
N PHE A 100 3.60 4.14 9.35
CA PHE A 100 5.00 3.80 9.60
C PHE A 100 5.22 2.31 9.82
N THR A 101 4.33 1.68 10.57
CA THR A 101 4.35 0.23 10.80
C THR A 101 4.11 -0.53 9.50
N ALA A 102 3.10 -0.14 8.73
CA ALA A 102 2.81 -0.76 7.43
C ALA A 102 3.97 -0.60 6.45
N ALA A 103 4.57 0.59 6.36
CA ALA A 103 5.68 0.87 5.45
C ALA A 103 6.95 0.08 5.83
N ARG A 104 7.24 -0.07 7.13
CA ARG A 104 8.34 -0.93 7.61
C ARG A 104 8.09 -2.39 7.27
N ALA A 105 6.89 -2.89 7.58
CA ALA A 105 6.52 -4.27 7.29
C ALA A 105 6.62 -4.57 5.80
N TYR A 106 6.16 -3.65 4.94
CA TYR A 106 6.31 -3.75 3.50
C TYR A 106 7.78 -3.87 3.08
N GLU A 107 8.65 -2.94 3.48
CA GLU A 107 10.08 -2.97 3.12
C GLU A 107 10.76 -4.28 3.52
N GLU A 108 10.62 -4.69 4.80
CA GLU A 108 11.28 -5.86 5.35
C GLU A 108 10.74 -7.16 4.75
N GLN A 109 9.41 -7.32 4.72
CA GLN A 109 8.79 -8.56 4.28
C GLN A 109 8.83 -8.72 2.77
N THR A 110 8.78 -7.64 1.98
CA THR A 110 9.00 -7.74 0.52
C THR A 110 10.37 -8.31 0.20
N CYS A 111 11.42 -7.87 0.89
CA CYS A 111 12.75 -8.46 0.72
C CYS A 111 12.76 -9.96 1.03
N GLN A 112 12.00 -10.39 2.03
CA GLN A 112 11.89 -11.79 2.41
C GLN A 112 11.10 -12.61 1.38
N ARG A 113 9.96 -12.10 0.88
CA ARG A 113 9.15 -12.75 -0.16
C ARG A 113 9.89 -12.88 -1.49
N ILE A 114 10.68 -11.87 -1.87
CA ILE A 114 11.55 -11.97 -3.06
C ILE A 114 12.59 -13.10 -2.91
N LYS A 115 13.15 -13.32 -1.71
CA LYS A 115 14.05 -14.47 -1.47
C LYS A 115 13.34 -15.81 -1.58
N GLU A 116 12.06 -15.88 -1.19
CA GLU A 116 11.25 -17.08 -1.37
C GLU A 116 11.04 -17.40 -2.85
N ILE A 117 10.80 -16.38 -3.69
CA ILE A 117 10.73 -16.55 -5.15
C ILE A 117 12.07 -17.07 -5.71
N TYR A 118 13.21 -16.52 -5.27
CA TYR A 118 14.53 -17.02 -5.68
C TYR A 118 14.76 -18.49 -5.27
N LYS A 119 14.30 -18.90 -4.08
CA LYS A 119 14.38 -20.31 -3.64
C LYS A 119 13.49 -21.23 -4.49
N ALA A 120 12.34 -20.73 -4.94
CA ALA A 120 11.42 -21.47 -5.80
C ALA A 120 11.87 -21.49 -7.27
N ASN A 121 12.55 -20.44 -7.74
CA ASN A 121 13.10 -20.34 -9.09
C ASN A 121 14.51 -19.73 -9.02
N SER A 122 15.52 -20.59 -9.13
CA SER A 122 16.94 -20.18 -9.03
C SER A 122 17.42 -19.27 -10.16
N GLU A 123 16.71 -19.22 -11.30
CA GLU A 123 17.03 -18.33 -12.42
C GLU A 123 16.57 -16.90 -12.15
N PHE A 124 15.57 -16.70 -11.29
CA PHE A 124 15.06 -15.39 -10.93
C PHE A 124 16.04 -14.61 -10.06
N LYS A 125 16.74 -13.64 -10.64
CA LYS A 125 17.72 -12.80 -9.93
C LYS A 125 17.22 -11.37 -9.79
N TYR A 126 16.65 -11.07 -8.62
CA TYR A 126 16.31 -9.70 -8.25
C TYR A 126 16.47 -9.50 -6.74
N ASN A 127 16.98 -8.33 -6.36
CA ASN A 127 17.09 -7.90 -4.98
C ASN A 127 16.48 -6.48 -4.89
N PRO A 128 15.42 -6.25 -4.10
CA PRO A 128 14.79 -4.94 -4.00
C PRO A 128 15.52 -3.97 -3.06
N LYS A 129 16.47 -4.43 -2.23
CA LYS A 129 17.20 -3.56 -1.29
C LYS A 129 17.90 -2.36 -1.94
N PRO A 130 18.55 -2.49 -3.11
CA PRO A 130 19.14 -1.34 -3.81
C PRO A 130 18.09 -0.31 -4.24
N ASP A 131 16.84 -0.71 -4.53
CA ASP A 131 15.78 0.24 -4.88
C ASP A 131 15.35 1.07 -3.67
N PHE A 132 15.20 0.45 -2.50
CA PHE A 132 14.95 1.18 -1.24
C PHE A 132 16.13 2.09 -0.87
N SER A 133 17.35 1.59 -1.01
CA SER A 133 18.57 2.37 -0.75
C SER A 133 18.68 3.58 -1.69
N PHE A 134 18.36 3.39 -2.96
CA PHE A 134 18.34 4.46 -3.95
C PHE A 134 17.34 5.57 -3.56
N SER A 135 16.11 5.24 -3.17
CA SER A 135 15.15 6.25 -2.71
C SER A 135 15.63 6.95 -1.43
N PHE A 136 16.28 6.23 -0.51
CA PHE A 136 16.92 6.84 0.65
C PHE A 136 18.04 7.81 0.25
N ASP A 137 18.88 7.47 -0.72
CA ASP A 137 19.98 8.35 -1.11
C ASP A 137 19.52 9.58 -1.92
N ASN A 138 18.41 9.46 -2.67
CA ASN A 138 17.99 10.47 -3.65
C ASN A 138 16.75 11.29 -3.30
N SER A 139 15.98 10.94 -2.26
CA SER A 139 14.80 11.73 -1.83
C SER A 139 14.95 12.19 -0.39
N PHE A 140 14.93 13.51 -0.19
CA PHE A 140 14.93 14.13 1.12
C PHE A 140 13.71 13.69 1.95
N GLU A 141 12.53 13.73 1.34
CA GLU A 141 11.27 13.36 1.99
C GLU A 141 11.31 11.91 2.43
N TYR A 142 11.83 11.01 1.58
CA TYR A 142 12.00 9.62 1.94
C TYR A 142 12.92 9.43 3.14
N ARG A 143 14.07 10.14 3.20
CA ARG A 143 14.99 10.06 4.34
C ARG A 143 14.37 10.56 5.64
N VAL A 144 13.68 11.70 5.58
CA VAL A 144 13.00 12.28 6.75
C VAL A 144 11.97 11.28 7.27
N MET A 145 11.09 10.77 6.41
CA MET A 145 10.07 9.81 6.82
C MET A 145 10.66 8.48 7.31
N TYR A 146 11.74 7.99 6.69
CA TYR A 146 12.47 6.81 7.15
C TYR A 146 13.07 7.02 8.56
N GLY A 147 13.67 8.19 8.78
CA GLY A 147 14.20 8.61 10.07
C GLY A 147 13.12 8.68 11.15
N LEU A 148 12.03 9.40 10.86
CA LEU A 148 10.88 9.54 11.76
C LEU A 148 10.26 8.19 12.09
N ARG A 149 10.05 7.32 11.10
CA ARG A 149 9.56 5.95 11.30
C ARG A 149 10.41 5.19 12.31
N ASN A 150 11.73 5.23 12.16
CA ASN A 150 12.64 4.53 13.08
C ASN A 150 12.64 5.18 14.47
N HIS A 151 12.55 6.51 14.53
CA HIS A 151 12.47 7.23 15.80
C HIS A 151 11.19 6.91 16.58
N CYS A 152 10.02 6.98 15.93
CA CYS A 152 8.71 6.75 16.55
C CYS A 152 8.54 5.34 17.11
N LEU A 153 9.22 4.34 16.51
CA LEU A 153 9.20 2.96 17.02
C LEU A 153 10.03 2.75 18.29
N HIS A 154 10.87 3.72 18.66
CA HIS A 154 11.80 3.63 19.79
C HIS A 154 11.71 4.81 20.77
N ALA A 155 10.90 5.83 20.48
CA ALA A 155 10.86 7.09 21.20
C ALA A 155 9.46 7.73 21.17
N GLN A 156 9.39 9.06 21.08
CA GLN A 156 8.16 9.86 21.20
C GLN A 156 7.29 9.81 19.94
N LEU A 157 6.05 10.27 20.09
CA LEU A 157 5.06 10.34 19.02
C LEU A 157 5.50 11.36 17.92
N PRO A 158 5.15 11.10 16.65
CA PRO A 158 5.71 11.86 15.53
C PRO A 158 5.20 13.30 15.38
N ILE A 159 3.97 13.62 15.80
CA ILE A 159 3.39 14.94 15.49
C ILE A 159 3.69 15.96 16.58
N ASP A 160 4.32 17.06 16.17
CA ASP A 160 4.58 18.20 17.06
C ASP A 160 3.37 19.12 17.15
N GLY A 161 2.73 19.37 15.99
CA GLY A 161 1.52 20.17 15.96
C GLY A 161 0.87 20.27 14.60
N PHE A 162 -0.15 21.12 14.55
CA PHE A 162 -0.93 21.39 13.36
C PHE A 162 -1.42 22.83 13.39
N THR A 163 -1.77 23.35 12.23
CA THR A 163 -2.48 24.63 12.10
C THR A 163 -3.79 24.43 11.35
N PHE A 164 -4.83 25.12 11.81
CA PHE A 164 -6.05 25.29 11.06
C PHE A 164 -5.92 26.57 10.24
N GLY A 165 -5.79 26.43 8.93
CA GLY A 165 -5.76 27.54 8.00
C GLY A 165 -7.17 27.90 7.55
N ARG A 166 -7.54 29.17 7.69
CA ARG A 166 -8.71 29.75 7.05
C ARG A 166 -8.25 30.87 6.13
N SER A 167 -8.48 30.74 4.83
CA SER A 167 -8.12 31.77 3.85
C SER A 167 -9.35 32.16 3.04
N GLY A 168 -9.66 33.46 3.02
CA GLY A 168 -10.65 34.02 2.10
C GLY A 168 -10.13 33.96 0.67
N GLN A 169 -10.94 33.45 -0.24
CA GLN A 169 -10.68 33.47 -1.67
C GLN A 169 -11.66 34.42 -2.34
N TRP A 170 -11.10 35.37 -3.07
CA TRP A 170 -11.81 36.44 -3.76
C TRP A 170 -11.59 36.28 -5.25
N GLN A 171 -12.64 36.39 -6.05
CA GLN A 171 -12.60 36.12 -7.49
C GLN A 171 -11.61 37.01 -8.27
N ASP A 172 -11.28 38.19 -7.76
CA ASP A 172 -10.33 39.13 -8.37
C ASP A 172 -9.08 39.39 -7.49
N GLY A 173 -8.90 38.57 -6.44
CA GLY A 173 -7.81 38.73 -5.48
C GLY A 173 -7.97 39.91 -4.51
N THR A 174 -9.07 40.68 -4.58
CA THR A 174 -9.32 41.82 -3.68
C THR A 174 -10.53 41.58 -2.76
N PRO A 175 -10.41 41.86 -1.44
CA PRO A 175 -11.55 41.79 -0.54
C PRO A 175 -12.52 42.93 -0.82
N THR A 176 -13.64 42.64 -1.48
CA THR A 176 -14.74 43.60 -1.72
C THR A 176 -16.08 43.01 -1.28
N TRP A 177 -16.83 43.78 -0.50
CA TRP A 177 -18.07 43.36 0.16
C TRP A 177 -19.21 42.92 -0.78
N ASN A 178 -19.17 43.36 -2.04
CA ASN A 178 -20.20 43.10 -3.05
C ASN A 178 -19.78 42.06 -4.10
N LYS A 179 -18.69 41.32 -3.86
CA LYS A 179 -18.22 40.28 -4.79
C LYS A 179 -18.27 38.90 -4.14
N PRO A 180 -18.50 37.85 -4.95
CA PRO A 180 -18.48 36.49 -4.46
C PRO A 180 -17.12 36.18 -3.82
N SER A 181 -17.19 35.63 -2.61
CA SER A 181 -16.04 35.20 -1.84
C SER A 181 -16.35 33.88 -1.18
N ARG A 182 -15.29 33.15 -0.80
CA ARG A 182 -15.45 31.89 -0.08
C ARG A 182 -14.32 31.69 0.90
N SER A 183 -14.61 30.89 1.92
CA SER A 183 -13.63 30.51 2.93
C SER A 183 -13.05 29.14 2.58
N ARG A 184 -11.75 29.09 2.27
CA ARG A 184 -11.02 27.83 2.20
C ARG A 184 -10.53 27.46 3.59
N ILE A 185 -10.87 26.25 4.02
CA ILE A 185 -10.40 25.67 5.29
C ILE A 185 -9.42 24.56 4.97
N THR A 186 -8.34 24.50 5.73
CA THR A 186 -7.33 23.45 5.60
C THR A 186 -6.72 23.14 6.96
N ILE A 187 -6.36 21.87 7.16
CA ILE A 187 -5.53 21.45 8.27
C ILE A 187 -4.13 21.20 7.73
N ASN A 188 -3.11 21.81 8.35
CA ASN A 188 -1.71 21.65 8.00
C ASN A 188 -0.94 21.11 9.22
N PRO A 189 -0.90 19.79 9.40
CA PRO A 189 -0.01 19.17 10.36
C PRO A 189 1.44 19.35 9.92
N TYR A 190 2.34 19.45 10.89
CA TYR A 190 3.75 19.67 10.63
C TYR A 190 4.63 18.89 11.61
N PHE A 191 5.86 18.64 11.17
CA PHE A 191 6.95 18.22 12.03
C PHE A 191 7.81 19.44 12.41
N SER A 192 8.26 19.49 13.65
CA SER A 192 9.18 20.48 14.17
C SER A 192 10.59 20.17 13.66
N ALA A 193 11.19 21.13 12.96
CA ALA A 193 12.56 20.97 12.50
C ALA A 193 13.53 20.81 13.69
N ARG A 194 13.28 21.56 14.77
CA ARG A 194 14.04 21.49 16.01
C ARG A 194 14.04 20.08 16.60
N GLU A 195 12.86 19.48 16.73
CA GLU A 195 12.74 18.13 17.31
C GLU A 195 13.46 17.09 16.43
N ILE A 196 13.39 17.22 15.10
CA ILE A 196 14.16 16.34 14.20
C ILE A 196 15.67 16.53 14.38
N ILE A 197 16.15 17.77 14.50
CA ILE A 197 17.58 18.08 14.69
C ILE A 197 18.10 17.56 16.04
N GLU A 198 17.30 17.67 17.10
CA GLU A 198 17.63 17.21 18.45
C GLU A 198 17.46 15.69 18.61
N SER A 199 16.69 15.04 17.71
CA SER A 199 16.44 13.59 17.75
C SER A 199 17.69 12.74 17.46
N ARG A 200 17.55 11.43 17.68
CA ARG A 200 18.54 10.39 17.32
C ARG A 200 18.42 9.87 15.89
N ILE A 201 17.77 10.63 15.00
CA ILE A 201 17.70 10.30 13.57
C ILE A 201 19.09 10.42 12.93
N ASN A 202 19.27 9.76 11.78
CA ASN A 202 20.51 9.80 11.00
C ASN A 202 21.05 11.25 10.84
N LYS A 203 22.33 11.46 11.16
CA LYS A 203 23.00 12.76 11.11
C LYS A 203 22.80 13.49 9.78
N LYS A 204 22.92 12.80 8.65
CA LYS A 204 22.73 13.38 7.32
C LYS A 204 21.35 14.07 7.20
N VAL A 205 20.31 13.45 7.74
CA VAL A 205 18.94 14.00 7.72
C VAL A 205 18.85 15.24 8.60
N ARG A 206 19.46 15.21 9.78
CA ARG A 206 19.47 16.34 10.72
C ARG A 206 20.20 17.55 10.11
N ASP A 207 21.37 17.31 9.52
CA ASP A 207 22.16 18.34 8.83
C ASP A 207 21.41 18.92 7.62
N GLU A 208 20.63 18.10 6.88
CA GLU A 208 19.78 18.56 5.77
C GLU A 208 18.61 19.41 6.27
N VAL A 209 17.93 19.00 7.35
CA VAL A 209 16.81 19.75 7.95
C VAL A 209 17.30 21.09 8.53
N GLU A 210 18.45 21.10 9.20
CA GLU A 210 19.07 22.32 9.72
C GLU A 210 19.38 23.33 8.60
N LYS A 211 19.91 22.85 7.47
CA LYS A 211 20.21 23.70 6.29
C LYS A 211 18.99 24.31 5.61
N LEU A 212 17.80 23.74 5.79
CA LEU A 212 16.58 24.33 5.24
C LEU A 212 16.20 25.63 5.94
N ASP A 213 16.67 25.84 7.19
CA ASP A 213 16.36 27.00 8.01
C ASP A 213 14.84 27.26 8.13
N LEU A 214 14.08 26.16 8.24
CA LEU A 214 12.63 26.18 8.41
C LEU A 214 12.30 25.75 9.84
N GLY A 215 11.38 26.46 10.50
CA GLY A 215 10.89 26.04 11.82
C GLY A 215 9.98 24.81 11.77
N LYS A 216 9.28 24.59 10.65
CA LYS A 216 8.25 23.56 10.47
C LYS A 216 8.36 22.91 9.10
N LEU A 217 8.18 21.60 9.03
CA LEU A 217 8.09 20.86 7.79
C LEU A 217 6.66 20.37 7.57
N ASP A 218 6.09 20.65 6.40
CA ASP A 218 4.72 20.24 6.07
C ASP A 218 4.62 18.70 5.99
N MET A 219 3.78 18.13 6.87
CA MET A 219 3.61 16.68 6.98
C MET A 219 3.02 16.08 5.70
N LYS A 220 2.04 16.75 5.07
CA LYS A 220 1.35 16.23 3.89
C LYS A 220 2.32 16.13 2.71
N TYR A 221 3.14 17.16 2.52
CA TYR A 221 4.19 17.18 1.50
C TYR A 221 5.16 16.00 1.68
N LEU A 222 5.70 15.84 2.89
CA LEU A 222 6.67 14.78 3.16
C LEU A 222 6.04 13.38 2.99
N LEU A 223 4.84 13.16 3.53
CA LEU A 223 4.14 11.89 3.42
C LEU A 223 3.78 11.52 1.98
N ARG A 224 3.21 12.47 1.21
CA ARG A 224 2.82 12.20 -0.18
C ARG A 224 4.03 11.86 -1.04
N ASN A 225 5.15 12.55 -0.86
CA ASN A 225 6.39 12.23 -1.56
C ASN A 225 6.97 10.87 -1.10
N TYR A 226 6.89 10.55 0.19
CA TYR A 226 7.29 9.23 0.69
C TYR A 226 6.46 8.09 0.08
N ILE A 227 5.13 8.24 0.03
CA ILE A 227 4.23 7.27 -0.61
C ILE A 227 4.50 7.16 -2.12
N ALA A 228 4.75 8.29 -2.79
CA ALA A 228 5.12 8.28 -4.20
C ALA A 228 6.40 7.45 -4.45
N GLN A 229 7.42 7.60 -3.60
CA GLN A 229 8.65 6.79 -3.68
C GLN A 229 8.39 5.30 -3.42
N LEU A 230 7.59 4.95 -2.41
CA LEU A 230 7.20 3.56 -2.17
C LEU A 230 6.42 2.96 -3.35
N SER A 231 5.55 3.75 -3.97
CA SER A 231 4.82 3.35 -5.18
C SER A 231 5.75 3.13 -6.38
N ILE A 232 6.77 3.98 -6.57
CA ILE A 232 7.80 3.80 -7.61
C ILE A 232 8.57 2.48 -7.38
N ILE A 233 9.01 2.22 -6.14
CA ILE A 233 9.69 0.96 -5.79
C ILE A 233 8.77 -0.23 -6.04
N HIS A 234 7.50 -0.14 -5.63
CA HIS A 234 6.52 -1.19 -5.86
C HIS A 234 6.29 -1.46 -7.36
N GLY A 235 6.22 -0.40 -8.18
CA GLY A 235 6.16 -0.51 -9.63
C GLY A 235 7.35 -1.25 -10.22
N LYS A 236 8.58 -0.96 -9.76
CA LYS A 236 9.78 -1.69 -10.18
C LYS A 236 9.73 -3.17 -9.79
N ILE A 237 9.31 -3.48 -8.57
CA ILE A 237 9.13 -4.87 -8.12
C ILE A 237 8.15 -5.58 -9.05
N ARG A 238 7.02 -4.95 -9.37
CA ARG A 238 6.05 -5.51 -10.33
C ARG A 238 6.71 -5.79 -11.69
N SER A 239 7.40 -4.82 -12.27
CA SER A 239 8.08 -5.02 -13.55
C SER A 239 9.11 -6.15 -13.51
N LYS A 240 9.86 -6.29 -12.41
CA LYS A 240 10.90 -7.32 -12.26
C LYS A 240 10.33 -8.72 -12.05
N THR A 241 9.13 -8.84 -11.50
CA THR A 241 8.49 -10.14 -11.24
C THR A 241 7.43 -10.52 -12.29
N GLU A 242 7.29 -9.77 -13.38
CA GLU A 242 6.26 -10.01 -14.40
C GLU A 242 6.42 -11.40 -15.05
N ASN A 243 7.62 -11.69 -15.54
CA ASN A 243 7.88 -12.94 -16.26
C ASN A 243 7.67 -14.17 -15.38
N VAL A 244 8.22 -14.15 -14.16
CA VAL A 244 8.09 -15.28 -13.22
C VAL A 244 6.64 -15.49 -12.78
N LEU A 245 5.84 -14.42 -12.68
CA LEU A 245 4.41 -14.54 -12.46
C LEU A 245 3.71 -15.19 -13.64
N GLY A 246 3.97 -14.72 -14.86
CA GLY A 246 3.35 -15.24 -16.08
C GLY A 246 3.63 -16.72 -16.30
N GLU A 247 4.87 -17.15 -16.08
CA GLU A 247 5.27 -18.57 -16.16
C GLU A 247 4.56 -19.42 -15.11
N ALA A 248 4.52 -18.96 -13.85
CA ALA A 248 3.85 -19.68 -12.77
C ALA A 248 2.34 -19.81 -13.02
N LEU A 249 1.68 -18.74 -13.49
CA LEU A 249 0.26 -18.75 -13.86
C LEU A 249 0.00 -19.72 -15.00
N LYS A 250 0.82 -19.67 -16.06
CA LYS A 250 0.69 -20.58 -17.22
C LYS A 250 0.76 -22.05 -16.80
N LYS A 251 1.70 -22.41 -15.92
CA LYS A 251 1.84 -23.78 -15.42
C LYS A 251 0.60 -24.24 -14.64
N LEU A 252 0.06 -23.38 -13.77
CA LEU A 252 -1.11 -23.73 -12.95
C LEU A 252 -2.41 -23.77 -13.77
N PHE A 253 -2.60 -22.88 -14.73
CA PHE A 253 -3.74 -22.93 -15.64
C PHE A 253 -3.70 -24.18 -16.53
N ALA A 254 -2.53 -24.54 -17.07
CA ALA A 254 -2.38 -25.80 -17.82
C ALA A 254 -2.68 -27.04 -16.95
N ALA A 255 -2.33 -27.02 -15.67
CA ALA A 255 -2.69 -28.09 -14.74
C ALA A 255 -4.21 -28.14 -14.49
N GLN A 256 -4.86 -26.99 -14.36
CA GLN A 256 -6.31 -26.91 -14.23
C GLN A 256 -7.01 -27.45 -15.49
N GLU A 257 -6.55 -27.07 -16.69
CA GLU A 257 -7.06 -27.58 -17.96
C GLU A 257 -6.88 -29.10 -18.08
N LYS A 258 -5.70 -29.63 -17.72
CA LYS A 258 -5.41 -31.07 -17.70
C LYS A 258 -6.44 -31.80 -16.82
N LEU A 259 -6.67 -31.30 -15.62
CA LEU A 259 -7.61 -31.91 -14.68
C LEU A 259 -9.06 -31.82 -15.19
N SER A 260 -9.47 -30.69 -15.81
CA SER A 260 -10.84 -30.51 -16.32
C SER A 260 -11.15 -31.45 -17.48
N SER A 261 -10.14 -31.72 -18.32
CA SER A 261 -10.29 -32.61 -19.48
C SER A 261 -10.54 -34.07 -19.12
N GLU A 262 -10.16 -34.51 -17.92
CA GLU A 262 -10.35 -35.90 -17.48
C GLU A 262 -11.74 -36.18 -16.90
N GLU A 263 -12.50 -35.16 -16.47
CA GLU A 263 -13.78 -35.38 -15.78
C GLU A 263 -15.04 -35.05 -16.58
N ASN A 264 -14.96 -34.53 -17.81
CA ASN A 264 -16.11 -33.90 -18.48
C ASN A 264 -16.83 -32.85 -17.59
N ASN A 265 -16.14 -32.32 -16.58
CA ASN A 265 -16.66 -31.31 -15.65
C ASN A 265 -16.33 -29.91 -16.20
N GLU A 266 -17.34 -29.05 -16.31
CA GLU A 266 -17.17 -27.73 -16.92
C GLU A 266 -16.38 -26.74 -16.04
N GLU A 267 -16.20 -27.00 -14.74
CA GLU A 267 -15.54 -26.03 -13.84
C GLU A 267 -14.86 -26.67 -12.62
N ILE A 268 -13.55 -26.87 -12.70
CA ILE A 268 -12.75 -27.26 -11.53
C ILE A 268 -12.56 -26.07 -10.60
N ARG A 269 -13.02 -26.22 -9.36
CA ARG A 269 -13.01 -25.15 -8.36
C ARG A 269 -11.83 -25.23 -7.41
N ASN A 270 -11.26 -26.43 -7.21
CA ASN A 270 -10.27 -26.66 -6.17
C ASN A 270 -9.12 -27.53 -6.66
N LEU A 271 -7.97 -26.94 -7.00
CA LEU A 271 -6.81 -27.72 -7.43
C LEU A 271 -5.98 -28.16 -6.21
N SER A 272 -5.51 -29.40 -6.17
CA SER A 272 -4.63 -29.89 -5.10
C SER A 272 -3.54 -30.81 -5.62
N LEU A 273 -2.35 -30.71 -5.02
CA LEU A 273 -1.24 -31.64 -5.24
C LEU A 273 -1.13 -32.60 -4.07
N TRP A 274 -1.04 -33.90 -4.34
CA TRP A 274 -0.96 -34.95 -3.33
C TRP A 274 0.35 -35.73 -3.48
N LYS A 275 0.98 -36.05 -2.35
CA LYS A 275 2.07 -37.01 -2.25
C LYS A 275 1.62 -38.16 -1.37
N GLN A 276 1.59 -39.36 -1.92
CA GLN A 276 1.26 -40.58 -1.21
C GLN A 276 2.46 -41.51 -1.13
N VAL A 277 2.65 -42.15 0.03
CA VAL A 277 3.67 -43.19 0.24
C VAL A 277 2.95 -44.41 0.80
N ASN A 278 3.03 -45.54 0.09
CA ASN A 278 2.32 -46.78 0.43
C ASN A 278 0.81 -46.57 0.64
N GLY A 279 0.18 -45.77 -0.22
CA GLY A 279 -1.24 -45.44 -0.14
C GLY A 279 -1.63 -44.46 0.96
N LYS A 280 -0.69 -44.03 1.81
CA LYS A 280 -0.93 -43.01 2.83
C LYS A 280 -0.59 -41.62 2.29
N LEU A 281 -1.52 -40.67 2.41
CA LEU A 281 -1.28 -39.26 2.08
C LEU A 281 -0.27 -38.66 3.08
N ILE A 282 0.85 -38.17 2.56
CA ILE A 282 1.96 -37.59 3.35
C ILE A 282 2.03 -36.07 3.21
N ASP A 283 1.80 -35.55 2.01
CA ASP A 283 1.80 -34.10 1.73
C ASP A 283 0.58 -33.74 0.89
N ARG A 284 -0.02 -32.59 1.19
CA ARG A 284 -1.14 -32.03 0.44
C ARG A 284 -0.97 -30.54 0.32
N ILE A 285 -0.96 -30.06 -0.91
CA ILE A 285 -0.84 -28.65 -1.23
C ILE A 285 -2.10 -28.21 -1.95
N TYR A 286 -2.85 -27.31 -1.33
CA TYR A 286 -4.02 -26.71 -1.93
C TYR A 286 -3.64 -25.51 -2.80
N ILE A 287 -4.23 -25.45 -3.99
CA ILE A 287 -4.11 -24.39 -4.98
C ILE A 287 -5.53 -23.87 -5.25
N GLU A 288 -5.84 -22.69 -4.73
CA GLU A 288 -7.13 -22.05 -4.95
C GLU A 288 -7.09 -21.26 -6.28
N PRO A 289 -7.87 -21.64 -7.31
CA PRO A 289 -7.84 -20.96 -8.60
C PRO A 289 -8.25 -19.48 -8.51
N SER A 290 -9.22 -19.15 -7.64
CA SER A 290 -9.65 -17.76 -7.38
C SER A 290 -8.51 -16.84 -6.94
N ARG A 291 -7.45 -17.41 -6.34
CA ARG A 291 -6.26 -16.67 -5.91
C ARG A 291 -5.29 -16.37 -7.03
N LEU A 292 -5.35 -17.10 -8.15
CA LEU A 292 -4.51 -16.90 -9.33
C LEU A 292 -4.88 -15.58 -10.01
N ASP A 293 -6.18 -15.30 -10.19
CA ASP A 293 -6.65 -14.04 -10.78
C ASP A 293 -6.50 -12.84 -9.83
N ARG A 294 -6.55 -13.11 -8.52
CA ARG A 294 -6.44 -12.07 -7.50
C ARG A 294 -5.11 -11.32 -7.57
N VAL A 295 -3.98 -12.00 -7.75
CA VAL A 295 -2.68 -11.31 -7.83
C VAL A 295 -2.60 -10.41 -9.06
N VAL A 296 -3.16 -10.83 -10.19
CA VAL A 296 -3.26 -10.02 -11.42
C VAL A 296 -4.13 -8.79 -11.17
N THR A 297 -5.25 -8.95 -10.47
CA THR A 297 -6.17 -7.86 -10.13
C THR A 297 -5.53 -6.85 -9.18
N LEU A 298 -4.83 -7.32 -8.14
CA LEU A 298 -4.12 -6.45 -7.19
C LEU A 298 -3.04 -5.62 -7.89
N ARG A 299 -2.33 -6.19 -8.86
CA ARG A 299 -1.27 -5.52 -9.62
C ARG A 299 -1.76 -4.37 -10.51
N LYS A 300 -3.06 -4.33 -10.82
CA LYS A 300 -3.69 -3.21 -11.54
C LYS A 300 -4.04 -2.05 -10.60
N ARG A 301 -4.07 -2.27 -9.28
CA ARG A 301 -4.42 -1.22 -8.31
C ARG A 301 -3.24 -0.29 -8.06
N TRP A 302 -3.58 0.97 -7.75
CA TRP A 302 -2.68 2.00 -7.23
C TRP A 302 -1.46 2.35 -8.10
N THR A 303 -1.56 2.11 -9.40
CA THR A 303 -0.50 2.41 -10.37
C THR A 303 -0.23 3.92 -10.52
N SER A 304 -1.18 4.77 -10.12
CA SER A 304 -1.07 6.24 -10.18
C SER A 304 -0.58 6.91 -8.89
N LEU A 305 -0.31 6.14 -7.82
CA LEU A 305 0.14 6.72 -6.54
C LEU A 305 1.52 7.39 -6.62
N ASN A 306 2.32 7.08 -7.64
CA ASN A 306 3.57 7.77 -7.92
C ASN A 306 3.38 9.28 -8.22
N TYR A 307 2.15 9.71 -8.53
CA TYR A 307 1.80 11.12 -8.76
C TYR A 307 1.01 11.75 -7.61
N ILE A 308 0.88 11.08 -6.45
CA ILE A 308 0.00 11.52 -5.35
C ILE A 308 0.40 12.90 -4.79
N ASN A 309 1.69 13.26 -4.86
CA ASN A 309 2.19 14.56 -4.47
C ASN A 309 1.71 15.71 -5.37
N ARG A 310 1.18 15.42 -6.56
CA ARG A 310 0.64 16.41 -7.51
C ARG A 310 -0.89 16.53 -7.45
N ALA A 311 -1.54 15.74 -6.60
CA ALA A 311 -2.99 15.70 -6.48
C ALA A 311 -3.45 16.30 -5.13
N TYR A 312 -4.64 16.88 -5.13
CA TYR A 312 -5.37 17.26 -3.94
C TYR A 312 -6.87 17.03 -4.17
N ILE A 313 -7.59 16.76 -3.08
CA ILE A 313 -9.04 16.61 -3.10
C ILE A 313 -9.65 17.90 -2.59
N SER A 314 -10.70 18.37 -3.27
CA SER A 314 -11.42 19.59 -2.91
C SER A 314 -12.92 19.38 -3.06
N SER A 315 -13.71 19.80 -2.08
CA SER A 315 -15.18 19.86 -2.13
C SER A 315 -15.67 21.25 -2.53
N GLU A 316 -14.81 21.99 -3.23
CA GLU A 316 -15.02 23.37 -3.59
C GLU A 316 -16.05 23.49 -4.73
N THR A 317 -17.05 24.35 -4.55
CA THR A 317 -18.02 24.68 -5.60
C THR A 317 -17.39 25.70 -6.56
N ILE A 318 -17.22 25.29 -7.82
CA ILE A 318 -16.67 26.12 -8.90
C ILE A 318 -17.59 26.11 -10.11
N LEU A 319 -17.75 27.27 -10.75
CA LEU A 319 -18.40 27.37 -12.07
C LEU A 319 -17.38 27.15 -13.18
N ILE A 320 -16.32 27.94 -13.13
CA ILE A 320 -15.08 27.83 -13.92
C ILE A 320 -13.93 28.20 -12.99
N LYS A 321 -12.69 27.98 -13.42
CA LYS A 321 -11.49 28.29 -12.62
C LYS A 321 -11.60 29.70 -12.03
N ASP A 322 -11.45 29.81 -10.72
CA ASP A 322 -11.49 31.06 -9.94
C ASP A 322 -12.82 31.85 -10.03
N THR A 323 -13.96 31.22 -10.38
CA THR A 323 -15.29 31.85 -10.42
C THR A 323 -16.30 31.13 -9.55
N TYR A 324 -17.00 31.89 -8.69
CA TYR A 324 -17.83 31.36 -7.61
C TYR A 324 -19.29 31.83 -7.73
N PRO A 325 -20.27 31.00 -7.36
CA PRO A 325 -21.67 31.42 -7.36
C PRO A 325 -21.93 32.51 -6.31
N ASN A 326 -22.79 33.46 -6.64
CA ASN A 326 -23.36 34.44 -5.69
C ASN A 326 -24.62 33.87 -5.03
N ASP A 327 -24.97 34.41 -3.87
CA ASP A 327 -26.29 34.20 -3.26
C ASP A 327 -27.38 34.65 -4.24
N GLY A 328 -28.24 33.70 -4.67
CA GLY A 328 -29.34 33.97 -5.59
C GLY A 328 -29.01 33.97 -7.09
N ALA A 329 -27.80 33.55 -7.50
CA ALA A 329 -27.52 33.28 -8.91
C ALA A 329 -28.30 32.05 -9.41
N ASP A 330 -28.78 32.07 -10.66
CA ASP A 330 -29.46 30.92 -11.28
C ASP A 330 -28.60 29.65 -11.11
N VAL A 331 -29.13 28.69 -10.35
CA VAL A 331 -28.43 27.46 -9.98
C VAL A 331 -28.10 26.66 -11.23
N TYR A 332 -26.82 26.61 -11.60
CA TYR A 332 -26.35 25.71 -12.63
C TYR A 332 -26.12 24.32 -12.04
N ILE A 333 -26.87 23.35 -12.55
CA ILE A 333 -26.65 21.91 -12.33
C ILE A 333 -25.47 21.52 -13.22
N THR A 334 -24.36 21.11 -12.61
CA THR A 334 -23.23 20.51 -13.34
C THR A 334 -23.67 19.20 -13.99
N LYS A 335 -23.29 18.96 -15.25
CA LYS A 335 -23.34 17.61 -15.83
C LYS A 335 -22.31 16.70 -15.18
#